data_AF-A0A2V7PRU7-F1
#
_entry.id   AF-A0A2V7PRU7-F1
#
_cell.length_a   1.000
_cell.length_b   1.000
_cell.length_c   1.000
_cell.angle_alpha   90.00
_cell.angle_beta   90.00
_cell.angle_gamma   90.00
#
_symmetry.space_group_name_H-M   'P 1'
#
loop_
_entity.id
_entity.type
_entity.pdbx_description
1 polymer ?
#
loop_
_entity_poly.entity_id
_entity_poly.type
_entity_poly.pdbx_seq_one_letter_code
_entity_poly.pdbx_strand_id
1 'polypeptide(L)'
;MRSRRLRRPTPPRRPAELTVKAGDQVVFHNVSGGPHNVQFFADSIPSGGKEVIDPQLKDELGPLSSKLLVEPNETLTISFANAPAGVYKFTCTPHMAMKMSGKITVTK
;
A
#
# COMPACT_ATOMS: atom_id res chain seq x y z
N MET A 1 29.55 20.70 -23.34
CA MET A 1 29.22 19.78 -22.23
C MET A 1 27.71 19.84 -21.96
N ARG A 2 26.93 18.81 -22.29
CA ARG A 2 25.51 18.74 -21.91
C ARG A 2 25.36 17.68 -20.83
N SER A 3 25.16 18.11 -19.59
CA SER A 3 24.88 17.23 -18.47
C SER A 3 23.55 16.52 -18.72
N ARG A 4 23.61 15.28 -19.21
CA ARG A 4 22.48 14.34 -19.17
C ARG A 4 22.32 13.97 -17.70
N ARG A 5 21.50 14.72 -16.96
CA ARG A 5 20.88 14.17 -15.75
C ARG A 5 20.07 12.96 -16.22
N LEU A 6 20.55 11.76 -15.91
CA LEU A 6 19.76 10.53 -16.00
C LEU A 6 18.47 10.79 -15.24
N ARG A 7 17.37 11.04 -15.95
CA ARG A 7 16.05 11.01 -15.34
C ARG A 7 15.89 9.59 -14.83
N ARG A 8 15.97 9.38 -13.51
CA ARG A 8 15.57 8.09 -12.92
C ARG A 8 14.18 7.79 -13.50
N PRO A 9 13.95 6.58 -14.06
CA PRO A 9 12.63 6.23 -14.54
C PRO A 9 11.65 6.50 -13.40
N THR A 10 10.63 7.31 -13.68
CA THR A 10 9.57 7.55 -12.71
C THR A 10 8.96 6.19 -12.39
N PRO A 11 8.99 5.74 -11.12
CA PRO A 11 8.42 4.46 -10.76
C PRO A 11 6.95 4.43 -11.22
N PRO A 12 6.44 3.27 -11.67
CA PRO A 12 5.08 3.17 -12.17
C PRO A 12 4.11 3.71 -11.13
N ARG A 13 3.18 4.58 -11.56
CA ARG A 13 2.09 5.16 -10.73
C ARG A 13 0.98 4.14 -10.49
N ARG A 14 1.35 2.90 -10.18
CA ARG A 14 0.46 1.77 -9.88
C ARG A 14 1.07 1.00 -8.71
N PRO A 15 0.26 0.33 -7.90
CA PRO A 15 0.77 -0.49 -6.81
C PRO A 15 1.80 -1.48 -7.34
N ALA A 16 3.00 -1.44 -6.77
CA ALA A 16 4.10 -2.34 -7.15
C ALA A 16 4.09 -3.59 -6.28
N GLU A 17 4.83 -4.62 -6.71
CA GLU A 17 5.30 -5.64 -5.79
C GLU A 17 6.45 -5.06 -4.97
N LEU A 18 6.27 -5.00 -3.65
CA LEU A 18 7.26 -4.46 -2.72
C LEU A 18 7.70 -5.57 -1.78
N THR A 19 9.00 -5.67 -1.53
CA THR A 19 9.54 -6.49 -0.43
C THR A 19 10.08 -5.56 0.64
N VAL A 20 9.65 -5.76 1.88
CA VAL A 20 10.04 -4.98 3.06
C VAL A 20 10.46 -5.92 4.18
N LYS A 21 11.20 -5.41 5.15
CA LYS A 21 11.49 -6.11 6.40
C LYS A 21 10.42 -5.83 7.45
N ALA A 22 10.20 -6.78 8.35
CA ALA A 22 9.41 -6.54 9.55
C ALA A 22 10.05 -5.36 10.32
N GLY A 23 9.23 -4.38 10.70
CA GLY A 23 9.70 -3.10 11.25
C GLY A 23 9.71 -1.93 10.25
N ASP A 24 9.66 -2.19 8.95
CA ASP A 24 9.57 -1.14 7.93
C ASP A 24 8.19 -0.48 7.93
N GLN A 25 8.11 0.70 7.33
CA GLN A 25 6.86 1.40 7.04
C GLN A 25 6.67 1.53 5.53
N VAL A 26 5.44 1.35 5.07
CA VAL A 26 5.05 1.58 3.68
C VAL A 26 4.12 2.79 3.62
N VAL A 27 4.47 3.75 2.77
CA VAL A 27 3.68 4.96 2.53
C VAL A 27 2.97 4.84 1.19
N PHE A 28 1.65 4.81 1.24
CA PHE A 28 0.78 4.94 0.08
C PHE A 28 0.51 6.42 -0.16
N HIS A 29 0.72 6.88 -1.39
CA HIS A 29 0.65 8.29 -1.75
C HIS A 29 -0.37 8.52 -2.87
N ASN A 30 -1.39 9.33 -2.60
CA ASN A 30 -2.39 9.73 -3.58
C ASN A 30 -1.81 10.77 -4.56
N VAL A 31 -1.11 10.29 -5.60
CA VAL A 31 -0.42 11.17 -6.55
C VAL A 31 -1.34 11.71 -7.64
N SER A 32 -2.19 10.87 -8.22
CA SER A 32 -3.03 11.24 -9.36
C SER A 32 -4.15 10.24 -9.61
N GLY A 33 -5.25 10.69 -10.22
CA GLY A 33 -6.37 9.82 -10.61
C GLY A 33 -7.14 9.25 -9.42
N GLY A 34 -7.17 9.98 -8.31
CA GLY A 34 -7.95 9.62 -7.14
C GLY A 34 -9.46 9.84 -7.32
N PRO A 35 -10.27 9.47 -6.31
CA PRO A 35 -9.85 9.00 -4.99
C PRO A 35 -9.28 7.56 -5.02
N HIS A 36 -8.36 7.27 -4.09
CA HIS A 36 -7.79 5.92 -3.91
C HIS A 36 -7.97 5.44 -2.47
N ASN A 37 -8.00 4.13 -2.26
CA ASN A 37 -7.83 3.53 -0.93
C ASN A 37 -6.88 2.33 -1.01
N VAL A 38 -6.60 1.77 0.17
CA VAL A 38 -5.91 0.49 0.32
C VAL A 38 -6.85 -0.46 1.05
N GLN A 39 -7.31 -1.49 0.35
CA GLN A 39 -8.03 -2.63 0.91
C GLN A 39 -7.10 -3.85 0.86
N PHE A 40 -6.71 -4.38 2.02
CA PHE A 40 -6.00 -5.65 2.07
C PHE A 40 -6.97 -6.83 1.92
N PHE A 41 -6.52 -7.90 1.27
CA PHE A 41 -7.30 -9.12 1.14
C PHE A 41 -7.09 -10.02 2.35
N ALA A 42 -8.16 -10.30 3.09
CA ALA A 42 -8.13 -11.11 4.31
C ALA A 42 -7.57 -12.52 4.11
N ASP A 43 -7.74 -13.11 2.92
CA ASP A 43 -7.26 -14.45 2.56
C ASP A 43 -5.75 -14.50 2.25
N SER A 44 -5.11 -13.33 2.10
CA SER A 44 -3.69 -13.24 1.78
C SER A 44 -2.82 -13.00 3.00
N ILE A 45 -3.35 -12.28 4.00
CA ILE A 45 -2.60 -11.84 5.17
C ILE A 45 -2.25 -13.05 6.06
N PRO A 46 -0.99 -13.18 6.52
CA PRO A 46 -0.62 -14.25 7.45
C PRO A 46 -1.39 -14.15 8.78
N SER A 47 -1.56 -15.27 9.48
CA SER A 47 -2.16 -15.31 10.82
C SER A 47 -1.46 -14.32 11.77
N GLY A 48 -2.23 -13.50 12.48
CA GLY A 48 -1.69 -12.41 13.33
C GLY A 48 -1.44 -11.09 12.59
N GLY A 49 -1.50 -11.10 11.25
CA GLY A 49 -1.24 -9.91 10.44
C GLY A 49 -2.41 -8.92 10.42
N LYS A 50 -3.66 -9.40 10.53
CA LYS A 50 -4.83 -8.52 10.59
C LYS A 50 -4.76 -7.62 11.83
N GLU A 51 -4.37 -8.20 12.96
CA GLU A 51 -4.26 -7.53 14.26
C GLU A 51 -3.22 -6.40 14.25
N VAL A 52 -2.23 -6.50 13.35
CA VAL A 52 -1.21 -5.45 13.16
C VAL A 52 -1.69 -4.39 12.18
N ILE A 53 -2.33 -4.78 11.08
CA ILE A 53 -2.65 -3.86 9.96
C ILE A 53 -3.95 -3.09 10.19
N ASP A 54 -5.01 -3.78 10.60
CA ASP A 54 -6.38 -3.25 10.71
C ASP A 54 -6.46 -1.98 11.58
N PRO A 55 -5.84 -1.93 12.79
CA PRO A 55 -5.95 -0.76 13.66
C PRO A 55 -5.28 0.51 13.11
N GLN A 56 -4.43 0.38 12.07
CA GLN A 56 -3.74 1.51 11.44
C GLN A 56 -4.58 2.16 10.34
N LEU A 57 -5.64 1.49 9.88
CA LEU A 57 -6.53 1.97 8.83
C LEU A 57 -7.58 2.90 9.44
N LYS A 58 -7.19 4.16 9.62
CA LYS A 58 -8.06 5.20 10.21
C LYS A 58 -9.30 5.47 9.36
N ASP A 59 -10.41 5.75 10.04
CA ASP A 59 -11.70 6.11 9.44
C ASP A 59 -12.13 5.10 8.35
N GLU A 60 -11.90 3.83 8.63
CA GLU A 60 -12.06 2.73 7.67
C GLU A 60 -13.46 2.66 7.05
N LEU A 61 -13.50 2.25 5.78
CA LEU A 61 -14.76 1.94 5.09
C LEU A 61 -15.32 0.57 5.52
N GLY A 62 -14.52 -0.21 6.25
CA GLY A 62 -14.78 -1.57 6.71
C GLY A 62 -13.47 -2.31 6.98
N PRO A 63 -13.53 -3.57 7.44
CA PRO A 63 -12.34 -4.32 7.85
C PRO A 63 -11.27 -4.36 6.75
N LEU A 64 -10.03 -4.11 7.15
CA LEU A 64 -8.85 -4.09 6.30
C LEU A 64 -8.90 -3.05 5.17
N SER A 65 -9.81 -2.07 5.24
CA SER A 65 -9.95 -0.99 4.27
C SER A 65 -9.59 0.36 4.88
N SER A 66 -8.63 1.06 4.28
CA SER A 66 -8.49 2.49 4.59
C SER A 66 -9.72 3.29 4.17
N LYS A 67 -9.87 4.49 4.72
CA LYS A 67 -10.67 5.56 4.12
C LYS A 67 -10.23 5.84 2.67
N LEU A 68 -11.06 6.57 1.93
CA LEU A 68 -10.66 7.17 0.66
C LEU A 68 -9.65 8.29 0.92
N LEU A 69 -8.53 8.25 0.22
CA LEU A 69 -7.59 9.34 0.08
C LEU A 69 -8.07 10.19 -1.11
N VAL A 70 -8.51 11.41 -0.81
CA VAL A 70 -9.18 12.30 -1.76
C VAL A 70 -8.24 13.43 -2.16
N GLU A 71 -7.54 14.00 -1.18
CA GLU A 71 -6.73 15.19 -1.41
C GLU A 71 -5.45 14.86 -2.20
N PRO A 72 -5.02 15.74 -3.11
CA PRO A 72 -3.75 15.58 -3.79
C PRO A 72 -2.60 15.48 -2.79
N ASN A 73 -1.75 14.46 -2.96
CA ASN A 73 -0.64 14.13 -2.08
C ASN A 73 -1.04 13.67 -0.66
N GLU A 74 -2.31 13.34 -0.42
CA GLU A 74 -2.71 12.66 0.82
C GLU A 74 -1.98 11.32 0.94
N THR A 75 -1.58 10.97 2.17
CA THR A 75 -0.81 9.77 2.44
C THR A 75 -1.48 8.87 3.47
N LEU A 76 -1.28 7.56 3.29
CA LEU A 76 -1.57 6.53 4.28
C LEU A 76 -0.26 5.81 4.59
N THR A 77 0.18 5.86 5.83
CA THR A 77 1.38 5.14 6.29
C THR A 77 0.96 3.93 7.09
N ILE A 78 1.47 2.76 6.70
CA ILE A 78 1.25 1.48 7.39
C ILE A 78 2.60 0.97 7.87
N SER A 79 2.71 0.76 9.18
CA SER A 79 3.83 0.11 9.83
C SER A 79 3.68 -1.40 9.76
N PHE A 80 4.76 -2.07 9.35
CA PHE A 80 4.92 -3.53 9.42
C PHE A 80 5.76 -3.93 10.64
N ALA A 81 5.87 -3.06 11.65
CA ALA A 81 6.41 -3.43 12.94
C ALA A 81 5.56 -4.55 13.57
N ASN A 82 6.20 -5.63 13.98
CA ASN A 82 5.57 -6.84 14.52
C ASN A 82 4.61 -7.55 13.53
N ALA A 83 4.57 -7.14 12.26
CA ALA A 83 3.83 -7.86 11.24
C ALA A 83 4.49 -9.22 10.99
N PRO A 84 3.73 -10.34 11.02
CA PRO A 84 4.26 -11.63 10.62
C PRO A 84 4.87 -11.60 9.21
N ALA A 85 5.96 -12.34 9.01
CA ALA A 85 6.53 -12.50 7.68
C ALA A 85 5.52 -13.21 6.76
N GLY A 86 5.45 -12.77 5.51
CA GLY A 86 4.53 -13.33 4.53
C GLY A 86 4.02 -12.29 3.55
N VAL A 87 2.91 -12.62 2.88
CA VAL A 87 2.39 -11.85 1.75
C VAL A 87 1.16 -11.07 2.19
N TYR A 88 1.08 -9.79 1.81
CA TYR A 88 -0.03 -8.90 2.08
C TYR A 88 -0.50 -8.35 0.72
N LYS A 89 -1.51 -8.99 0.13
CA LYS A 89 -2.10 -8.48 -1.12
C LYS A 89 -3.08 -7.37 -0.78
N PHE A 90 -3.18 -6.39 -1.67
CA PHE A 90 -4.13 -5.29 -1.52
C PHE A 90 -4.62 -4.79 -2.88
N THR A 91 -5.71 -4.02 -2.83
CA THR A 91 -6.33 -3.40 -4.00
C THR A 91 -6.85 -2.02 -3.66
N CYS A 92 -7.02 -1.18 -4.69
CA CYS A 92 -7.82 0.03 -4.62
C CYS A 92 -9.25 -0.33 -5.04
N THR A 93 -10.21 -0.18 -4.14
CA THR A 93 -11.61 -0.57 -4.35
C THR A 93 -12.27 0.21 -5.50
N PRO A 94 -12.16 1.56 -5.57
CA PRO A 94 -12.70 2.32 -6.70
C PRO A 94 -12.13 1.90 -8.07
N HIS A 95 -10.92 1.34 -8.10
CA HIS A 95 -10.19 1.02 -9.32
C HIS A 95 -9.94 -0.49 -9.51
N MET A 96 -10.73 -1.33 -8.84
CA MET A 96 -10.60 -2.78 -8.90
C MET A 96 -10.81 -3.32 -10.33
N ALA A 97 -11.79 -2.80 -11.08
CA ALA A 97 -12.02 -3.17 -12.48
C ALA A 97 -10.84 -2.81 -13.41
N MET A 98 -10.05 -1.81 -13.03
CA MET A 98 -8.82 -1.40 -13.73
C MET A 98 -7.57 -2.13 -13.22
N LYS A 99 -7.75 -3.14 -12.35
CA LYS A 99 -6.69 -3.98 -11.77
C LYS A 99 -5.63 -3.17 -11.03
N MET A 100 -6.05 -2.14 -10.30
CA MET A 100 -5.16 -1.39 -9.42
C MET A 100 -4.94 -2.17 -8.11
N SER A 101 -4.08 -3.18 -8.19
CA SER A 101 -3.78 -4.10 -7.09
C SER A 101 -2.27 -4.28 -6.93
N GLY A 102 -1.84 -4.61 -5.73
CA GLY A 102 -0.43 -4.77 -5.39
C GLY A 102 -0.20 -5.83 -4.32
N LYS A 103 1.08 -6.04 -3.99
CA LYS A 103 1.51 -7.07 -3.04
C LYS A 103 2.71 -6.57 -2.27
N ILE A 104 2.64 -6.65 -0.94
CA ILE A 104 3.78 -6.42 -0.04
C ILE A 104 4.23 -7.78 0.48
N THR A 105 5.51 -8.09 0.37
CA THR A 105 6.13 -9.26 0.97
C THR A 105 6.97 -8.81 2.15
N VAL A 106 6.60 -9.25 3.35
CA VAL A 106 7.32 -8.96 4.59
C VAL A 106 8.30 -10.08 4.84
N THR A 107 9.59 -9.76 4.93
CA THR A 107 10.64 -10.67 5.36
C THR A 107 11.02 -10.38 6.81
N LYS A 108 11.73 -11.32 7.42
CA LYS A 108 12.43 -11.05 8.69
C LYS A 108 13.67 -10.17 8.48
#